data_AF-A0A9P3N862-F1
#
_entry.id   AF-A0A9P3N862-F1
#
_cell.length_a   1.000
_cell.length_b   1.000
_cell.length_c   1.000
_cell.angle_alpha   90.00
_cell.angle_beta   90.00
_cell.angle_gamma   90.00
#
_symmetry.space_group_name_H-M   'P 1'
#
loop_
_entity.id
_entity.type
_entity.pdbx_description
1 polymer ?
#
loop_
_entity_poly.entity_id
_entity_poly.type
_entity_poly.pdbx_seq_one_letter_code
_entity_poly.pdbx_strand_id
1 'polypeptide(L)'
;MALVDILETPSDYVFRVDVPGFHGKDLKVRVDPETLVIAIKGERRQKKSANERLIWRERVHGSFTREFQLPSDADVEHATAACVDGILTVSVKKLPQPEPKVIDVKVKSRL
;
A
#
# COMPACT_ATOMS: atom_id res chain seq x y z
N MET A 1 1.09 5.73 -14.90
CA MET A 1 0.14 5.21 -13.89
C MET A 1 0.89 4.16 -13.11
N ALA A 2 0.91 4.22 -11.77
CA ALA A 2 1.63 3.22 -10.96
C ALA A 2 0.76 1.96 -10.85
N LEU A 3 1.26 0.83 -11.35
CA LEU A 3 0.61 -0.48 -11.25
C LEU A 3 0.86 -1.05 -9.85
N VAL A 4 -0.09 -1.82 -9.33
CA VAL A 4 -0.05 -2.32 -7.95
C VAL A 4 -0.52 -3.76 -7.89
N ASP A 5 0.29 -4.61 -7.26
CA ASP A 5 -0.15 -5.91 -6.75
C ASP A 5 -0.40 -5.80 -5.24
N ILE A 6 -1.47 -6.44 -4.77
CA ILE A 6 -1.80 -6.54 -3.35
C ILE A 6 -1.85 -8.02 -3.01
N LEU A 7 -1.05 -8.42 -2.02
CA LEU A 7 -0.95 -9.80 -1.57
C LEU A 7 -1.32 -9.89 -0.10
N GLU A 8 -2.06 -10.94 0.23
CA GLU A 8 -2.29 -11.35 1.60
C GLU A 8 -1.44 -12.60 1.88
N THR A 9 -0.69 -12.56 2.97
CA THR A 9 0.03 -13.70 3.51
C THR A 9 -0.55 -14.07 4.88
N PRO A 10 -0.13 -15.19 5.49
CA PRO A 10 -0.57 -15.52 6.85
C PRO A 10 -0.24 -14.43 7.89
N SER A 11 0.83 -13.65 7.68
CA SER A 11 1.34 -12.68 8.65
C SER A 11 1.22 -11.22 8.23
N ASP A 12 1.06 -10.93 6.94
CA ASP A 12 1.21 -9.58 6.39
C ASP A 12 0.27 -9.30 5.20
N TYR A 13 -0.14 -8.04 5.07
CA TYR A 13 -0.63 -7.41 3.84
C TYR A 13 0.55 -6.74 3.12
N VAL A 14 0.76 -7.06 1.85
CA VAL A 14 1.90 -6.57 1.06
C VAL A 14 1.42 -5.87 -0.21
N PHE A 15 1.88 -4.65 -0.41
CA PHE A 15 1.60 -3.82 -1.59
C PHE A 15 2.88 -3.68 -2.40
N ARG A 16 2.89 -4.13 -3.65
CA ARG A 16 4.02 -3.94 -4.58
C ARG A 16 3.61 -2.96 -5.65
N VAL A 17 4.29 -1.82 -5.71
CA VAL A 17 3.97 -0.72 -6.62
C VAL A 17 5.12 -0.48 -7.57
N ASP A 18 4.82 -0.51 -8.87
CA ASP A 18 5.79 -0.17 -9.90
C ASP A 18 6.06 1.33 -9.92
N VAL A 19 7.27 1.71 -9.50
CA VAL A 19 7.78 3.08 -9.43
C VAL A 19 9.18 3.21 -10.07
N PRO A 20 9.38 2.74 -11.31
CA PRO A 20 10.70 2.79 -11.93
C PRO A 20 11.16 4.24 -12.16
N GLY A 21 12.36 4.55 -11.67
CA GLY A 21 12.99 5.87 -11.81
C GLY A 21 12.51 6.93 -10.82
N PHE A 22 11.79 6.54 -9.76
CA PHE A 22 11.56 7.40 -8.61
C PHE A 22 12.74 7.31 -7.64
N HIS A 23 13.11 8.43 -7.02
CA HIS A 23 13.98 8.41 -5.85
C HIS A 23 13.12 8.34 -4.58
N GLY A 24 13.67 7.83 -3.48
CA GLY A 24 12.90 7.68 -2.22
C GLY A 24 12.23 8.98 -1.75
N LYS A 25 12.85 10.14 -1.99
CA LYS A 25 12.28 11.46 -1.66
C LYS A 25 11.04 11.85 -2.49
N ASP A 26 10.88 11.24 -3.65
CA ASP A 26 9.79 11.52 -4.58
C ASP A 26 8.56 10.63 -4.29
N LEU A 27 8.66 9.72 -3.31
CA LEU A 27 7.61 8.82 -2.88
C LEU A 27 7.19 9.15 -1.44
N LYS A 28 5.89 9.13 -1.19
CA LYS A 28 5.30 9.32 0.13
C LYS A 28 4.31 8.20 0.37
N VAL A 29 4.55 7.43 1.42
CA VAL A 29 3.62 6.43 1.95
C VAL A 29 3.07 6.99 3.25
N ARG A 30 1.75 6.97 3.40
CA ARG A 30 1.06 7.33 4.64
C ARG A 30 0.06 6.25 4.97
N VAL A 31 -0.09 5.98 6.25
CA VAL A 31 -1.16 5.14 6.77
C VAL A 31 -1.90 5.97 7.79
N ASP A 32 -3.22 6.05 7.62
CA ASP A 32 -4.10 6.67 8.59
C ASP A 32 -4.61 5.58 9.55
N PRO A 33 -4.28 5.66 10.86
CA PRO A 33 -4.66 4.64 11.81
C PRO A 33 -6.16 4.63 12.16
N GLU A 34 -6.87 5.74 11.96
CA GLU A 34 -8.31 5.80 12.24
C GLU A 34 -9.13 5.24 11.07
N THR A 35 -8.73 5.60 9.83
CA THR A 35 -9.45 5.14 8.62
C THR A 35 -8.90 3.85 8.03
N LEU A 36 -7.74 3.39 8.51
CA LEU A 36 -6.99 2.24 8.00
C LEU A 36 -6.71 2.35 6.49
N VAL A 37 -6.51 3.58 6.00
CA VAL A 37 -6.19 3.84 4.60
C VAL A 37 -4.69 4.00 4.41
N ILE A 38 -4.12 3.19 3.51
CA ILE A 38 -2.76 3.39 3.01
C ILE A 38 -2.80 4.23 1.74
N ALA A 39 -2.09 5.35 1.75
CA ALA A 39 -1.96 6.27 0.62
C ALA A 39 -0.52 6.30 0.12
N ILE A 40 -0.32 5.91 -1.13
CA ILE A 40 0.96 5.92 -1.84
C ILE A 40 0.93 7.01 -2.89
N LYS A 41 1.75 8.03 -2.70
CA LYS A 41 1.85 9.19 -3.58
C LYS A 41 3.25 9.30 -4.14
N GLY A 42 3.35 9.70 -5.40
CA GLY A 42 4.63 10.07 -5.98
C GLY A 42 4.46 11.10 -7.08
N GLU A 43 5.49 11.91 -7.29
CA GLU A 43 5.50 12.93 -8.34
C GLU A 43 6.70 12.71 -9.27
N ARG A 44 6.40 12.42 -10.54
CA ARG A 44 7.43 12.29 -11.55
C ARG A 44 7.58 13.58 -12.33
N ARG A 45 8.61 14.36 -11.99
CA ARG A 45 8.93 15.60 -12.69
C ARG A 45 9.54 15.33 -14.06
N GLN A 46 9.09 16.09 -15.06
CA GLN A 46 9.75 16.13 -16.36
C GLN A 46 10.99 17.02 -16.25
N LYS A 47 12.18 16.46 -16.47
CA LYS A 47 13.36 17.28 -16.76
C LYS A 47 13.23 17.81 -18.19
N LYS A 48 13.26 19.13 -18.35
CA LYS A 48 13.43 19.77 -19.67
C LYS A 48 14.92 19.93 -19.88
N SER A 49 15.46 19.30 -20.92
CA SER A 49 16.82 19.56 -21.38
C SER A 49 16.75 20.58 -22.52
N ALA A 50 17.61 21.61 -22.47
CA ALA A 50 17.65 22.64 -23.51
C ALA A 50 18.18 22.08 -24.85
N ASN A 51 18.89 20.95 -24.81
CA ASN A 51 19.58 20.36 -25.96
C ASN A 51 18.94 19.05 -26.45
N GLU A 52 17.75 18.69 -25.94
CA GLU A 52 17.06 17.46 -26.32
C GLU A 52 15.69 17.76 -26.92
N ARG A 53 15.38 17.11 -28.05
CA ARG A 53 14.05 17.12 -28.64
C ARG A 53 13.34 15.81 -28.28
N LEU A 54 12.19 15.92 -27.61
CA LEU A 54 11.32 14.78 -27.37
C LEU A 54 10.68 14.34 -28.70
N ILE A 55 11.02 13.15 -29.17
CA ILE A 55 10.47 12.58 -30.43
C ILE A 55 9.23 11.73 -30.16
N TRP A 56 9.24 10.95 -29.09
CA TRP A 56 8.15 10.05 -28.70
C TRP A 56 8.11 9.86 -27.18
N ARG A 57 6.92 9.58 -26.62
CA ARG A 57 6.74 9.35 -25.19
C ARG A 57 5.54 8.45 -24.90
N GLU A 58 5.81 7.37 -24.18
CA GLU A 58 4.79 6.54 -23.50
C GLU A 58 4.85 6.67 -21.98
N ARG A 59 6.00 7.09 -21.44
CA ARG A 59 6.19 7.28 -20.00
C ARG A 59 5.28 8.42 -19.52
N VAL A 60 4.40 8.09 -18.58
CA VAL A 60 3.53 9.08 -17.93
C VAL A 60 4.38 9.93 -16.97
N HIS A 61 4.25 11.25 -17.06
CA HIS A 61 4.80 12.23 -16.11
C HIS A 61 3.65 12.87 -15.33
N GLY A 62 3.94 13.36 -14.13
CA GLY A 62 2.93 13.91 -13.22
C GLY A 62 2.87 13.18 -11.89
N SER A 63 1.89 13.55 -11.07
CA SER A 63 1.64 12.88 -9.79
C SER A 63 0.79 11.63 -9.97
N PHE A 64 0.99 10.66 -9.08
CA PHE A 64 0.08 9.55 -8.89
C PHE A 64 -0.30 9.46 -7.42
N THR A 65 -1.51 8.97 -7.17
CA THR A 65 -2.02 8.60 -5.85
C THR A 65 -2.69 7.25 -5.98
N ARG A 66 -2.35 6.32 -5.08
CA ARG A 66 -3.06 5.06 -4.88
C ARG A 66 -3.47 4.99 -3.42
N GLU A 67 -4.74 4.68 -3.19
CA GLU A 67 -5.32 4.57 -1.86
C GLU A 67 -5.99 3.20 -1.73
N PHE A 68 -5.71 2.51 -0.64
CA PHE A 68 -6.27 1.20 -0.35
C PHE A 68 -6.73 1.15 1.10
N GLN A 69 -7.90 0.54 1.31
CA GLN A 69 -8.41 0.30 2.65
C GLN A 69 -7.84 -1.02 3.18
N LEU A 70 -7.28 -0.98 4.37
CA LEU A 70 -6.74 -2.13 5.07
C LEU A 70 -7.84 -2.81 5.89
N PRO A 71 -7.73 -4.14 6.10
CA PRO A 71 -8.56 -4.86 7.06
C PRO A 71 -8.36 -4.39 8.50
N SER A 72 -9.34 -4.66 9.36
CA SER A 72 -9.34 -4.21 10.76
C SER A 72 -8.25 -4.83 11.63
N ASP A 73 -7.68 -5.96 11.21
CA ASP A 73 -6.58 -6.63 11.87
C ASP A 73 -5.22 -6.18 11.33
N ALA A 74 -5.12 -5.09 10.56
CA ALA A 74 -3.85 -4.55 10.12
C ALA A 74 -3.13 -3.76 11.24
N ASP A 75 -1.88 -4.11 11.52
CA ASP A 75 -0.98 -3.42 12.43
C ASP A 75 -0.31 -2.22 11.72
N VAL A 76 -1.10 -1.15 11.59
CA VAL A 76 -0.72 0.07 10.87
C VAL A 76 0.43 0.85 11.52
N GLU A 77 0.63 0.72 12.84
CA GLU A 77 1.69 1.41 13.58
C GLU A 77 3.08 0.89 13.19
N HIS A 78 3.17 -0.39 12.81
CA HIS A 78 4.42 -1.06 12.44
C HIS A 78 4.55 -1.27 10.92
N ALA A 79 3.83 -0.50 10.12
CA ALA A 79 3.95 -0.54 8.67
C ALA A 79 5.38 -0.17 8.22
N THR A 80 5.92 -0.93 7.27
CA THR A 80 7.26 -0.72 6.71
C THR A 80 7.22 -0.53 5.20
N ALA A 81 8.17 0.22 4.66
CA ALA A 81 8.26 0.43 3.22
C ALA A 81 9.72 0.38 2.74
N ALA A 82 9.95 -0.29 1.62
CA ALA A 82 11.25 -0.36 0.96
C ALA A 82 11.08 -0.24 -0.55
N CYS A 83 12.02 0.43 -1.22
CA CYS A 83 12.03 0.52 -2.68
C CYS A 83 13.32 -0.10 -3.22
N VAL A 84 13.18 -1.20 -3.97
CA VAL A 84 14.30 -1.95 -4.55
C VAL A 84 13.99 -2.17 -6.03
N ASP A 85 14.96 -1.89 -6.90
CA ASP A 85 14.85 -2.10 -8.35
C ASP A 85 13.62 -1.48 -9.02
N GLY A 86 13.17 -0.33 -8.50
CA GLY A 86 12.00 0.39 -9.03
C GLY A 86 10.66 -0.17 -8.58
N ILE A 87 10.64 -1.08 -7.61
CA ILE A 87 9.42 -1.60 -6.98
C ILE A 87 9.38 -1.11 -5.53
N LEU A 88 8.35 -0.34 -5.19
CA LEU A 88 8.03 0.03 -3.81
C LEU A 88 7.21 -1.09 -3.19
N THR A 89 7.75 -1.73 -2.16
CA THR A 89 7.06 -2.72 -1.35
C THR A 89 6.66 -2.07 -0.02
N VAL A 90 5.37 -2.06 0.28
CA VAL A 90 4.85 -1.67 1.60
C VAL A 90 4.28 -2.91 2.28
N SER A 91 4.69 -3.16 3.51
CA SER A 91 4.27 -4.32 4.30
C SER A 91 3.62 -3.86 5.60
N VAL A 92 2.43 -4.39 5.85
CA VAL A 92 1.65 -4.14 7.08
C VAL A 92 1.37 -5.49 7.72
N LYS A 93 1.85 -5.69 8.94
CA LYS A 93 1.64 -6.94 9.67
C LYS A 93 0.17 -7.11 10.04
N LYS A 94 -0.24 -8.35 10.29
CA LYS A 94 -1.51 -8.66 10.93
C LYS A 94 -1.33 -8.63 12.45
N LEU A 95 -2.30 -8.04 13.13
CA LEU A 95 -2.45 -8.11 14.57
C LEU A 95 -2.73 -9.57 14.96
N PRO A 96 -2.27 -10.01 16.15
CA PRO A 96 -2.60 -11.33 16.67
C PRO A 96 -4.12 -11.51 16.72
N GLN A 97 -4.62 -12.57 16.08
CA GLN A 97 -6.05 -12.86 16.18
C GLN A 97 -6.38 -13.29 17.60
N PRO A 98 -7.44 -12.73 18.22
CA PRO A 98 -7.88 -13.17 19.53
C PRO A 98 -8.29 -14.64 19.44
N GLU A 99 -8.01 -15.42 20.50
CA GLU A 99 -8.42 -16.82 20.56
C GLU A 99 -9.93 -16.94 20.27
N PRO A 100 -10.34 -17.92 19.42
CA PRO A 100 -11.74 -18.10 19.08
C PRO A 100 -12.56 -18.37 20.34
N LYS A 101 -13.43 -17.43 20.71
CA LYS A 101 -14.34 -17.60 21.84
C LYS A 101 -15.44 -18.57 21.44
N VAL A 102 -15.42 -19.77 22.00
CA VAL A 102 -16.57 -20.68 21.97
C VAL A 102 -17.64 -20.11 22.88
N ILE A 103 -18.81 -19.78 22.30
CA ILE A 103 -19.96 -19.29 23.05
C ILE A 103 -20.97 -20.43 23.16
N ASP A 104 -21.15 -20.95 24.37
CA ASP A 104 -22.21 -21.91 24.67
C ASP A 104 -23.58 -21.22 24.63
N VAL A 105 -24.42 -21.60 23.66
CA VAL A 105 -25.79 -21.09 23.53
C VAL A 105 -26.75 -22.04 24.24
N LYS A 106 -27.39 -21.57 25.32
CA LYS A 106 -28.42 -22.35 26.03
C LYS A 106 -29.72 -22.35 25.24
N VAL A 107 -30.17 -23.54 24.84
CA VAL A 107 -31.50 -23.77 24.28
C VAL A 107 -32.54 -23.66 25.39
N LYS A 108 -33.50 -22.74 25.25
CA LYS A 108 -34.71 -22.69 26.10
C LYS A 108 -35.86 -23.34 25.36
N SER A 109 -36.42 -24.42 25.91
CA SER A 109 -37.70 -24.99 25.48
C SER A 109 -38.81 -24.59 26.45
N ARG A 110 -39.97 -24.21 25.91
CA ARG A 110 -41.22 -24.04 26.68
C ARG A 110 -42.03 -25.33 26.51
N LEU A 111 -42.42 -25.96 27.62
CA LEU A 111 -43.49 -26.95 27.66
C LEU A 111 -44.84 -26.24 27.62
#